data_AF-A0A7W1NMX8-F1
#
_entry.id   AF-A0A7W1NMX8-F1
#
_cell.length_a   1.000
_cell.length_b   1.000
_cell.length_c   1.000
_cell.angle_alpha   90.00
_cell.angle_beta   90.00
_cell.angle_gamma   90.00
#
_symmetry.space_group_name_H-M   'P 1'
#
loop_
_entity.id
_entity.type
_entity.pdbx_description
1 polymer ?
#
loop_
_entity_poly.entity_id
_entity_poly.type
_entity_poly.pdbx_seq_one_letter_code
_entity_poly.pdbx_strand_id
1 'polypeptide(L)'
;MSTQKFAWKDRDTAAQDLLQVAYHAPSSVSSRALMLLRSIRSSNIMPELEALVFDESLGIWPRRYALRAITSVSSDVDMPQLAQYMEKAFRLRCDAFRKIPRHRTYNSDFSNDLLGSLKGFVAKHALNREWFFEMLNRVQEPAVVSEFLTTSLNYGLAEDFQQQLFDRLLTLIDQNPDILTLEIVQSLSYYNLDKSREFLNIRLKSILEMCLNSPRDTQWLMLADDWGELREELVKIKPEFAALIADYSQNLEKQRNERQLSKQQASQVARESPAYKLLLKLYEAAKNDDYSAYDVLRRIAKRGREDIRLRAVGTYFIGQLSPKYDSLKVLQFLVKYANDDWGDYSQHSPIRYEAGEALSHHPAAEVWESLIDAFFVNPSNELSSFMEDWITEMTDILSGEQRNDEGNTWDVENRPWFHALAEIDEEALVKYANP
;
A
#
# COMPACT_ATOMS: atom_id res chain seq x y z
N MET A 1 -31.17 -6.47 10.81
CA MET A 1 -30.55 -7.46 11.72
C MET A 1 -29.67 -6.67 12.67
N SER A 2 -29.82 -6.80 13.99
CA SER A 2 -28.84 -6.20 14.91
C SER A 2 -27.54 -6.99 14.74
N THR A 3 -26.57 -6.39 14.05
CA THR A 3 -25.23 -6.96 13.96
C THR A 3 -24.68 -7.05 15.37
N GLN A 4 -24.31 -8.25 15.80
CA GLN A 4 -23.52 -8.43 17.01
C GLN A 4 -22.32 -7.51 16.88
N LYS A 5 -22.19 -6.56 17.79
CA LYS A 5 -21.03 -5.66 17.82
C LYS A 5 -19.83 -6.50 18.23
N PHE A 6 -18.74 -6.40 17.48
CA PHE A 6 -17.45 -6.89 17.97
C PHE A 6 -17.16 -6.16 19.27
N ALA A 7 -16.79 -6.90 20.31
CA ALA A 7 -16.45 -6.34 21.61
C ALA A 7 -15.01 -6.73 21.90
N TRP A 8 -14.15 -5.74 22.13
CA TRP A 8 -12.77 -6.01 22.48
C TRP A 8 -12.73 -6.65 23.88
N LYS A 9 -12.15 -7.84 23.96
CA LYS A 9 -11.83 -8.52 25.22
C LYS A 9 -10.33 -8.71 25.33
N ASP A 10 -9.80 -9.35 24.31
CA ASP A 10 -8.39 -9.61 24.06
C ASP A 10 -8.22 -9.94 22.58
N ARG A 11 -6.97 -9.98 22.12
CA ARG A 11 -6.60 -10.25 20.73
C ARG A 11 -7.12 -11.59 20.22
N ASP A 12 -7.04 -12.63 21.02
CA ASP A 12 -7.33 -14.00 20.59
C ASP A 12 -8.83 -14.21 20.44
N THR A 13 -9.62 -13.65 21.37
CA THR A 13 -11.07 -13.65 21.26
C THR A 13 -11.53 -12.82 20.05
N ALA A 14 -10.91 -11.66 19.80
CA ALA A 14 -11.20 -10.87 18.60
C ALA A 14 -10.90 -11.63 17.30
N ALA A 15 -9.78 -12.36 17.26
CA ALA A 15 -9.41 -13.21 16.13
C ALA A 15 -10.40 -14.35 15.92
N GLN A 16 -10.80 -15.04 17.00
CA GLN A 16 -11.81 -16.11 16.96
C GLN A 16 -13.17 -15.58 16.49
N ASP A 17 -13.62 -14.43 16.98
CA ASP A 17 -14.87 -13.80 16.55
C ASP A 17 -14.85 -13.48 15.03
N LEU A 18 -13.75 -12.92 14.53
CA LEU A 18 -13.59 -12.66 13.08
C LEU A 18 -13.51 -13.95 12.27
N LEU A 19 -12.89 -15.00 12.80
CA LEU A 19 -12.84 -16.31 12.17
C LEU A 19 -14.23 -16.94 12.06
N GLN A 20 -15.08 -16.81 13.09
CA GLN A 20 -16.48 -17.25 13.01
C GLN A 20 -17.25 -16.51 11.91
N VAL A 21 -17.00 -15.20 11.76
CA VAL A 21 -17.57 -14.42 10.64
C VAL A 21 -17.05 -14.93 9.29
N ALA A 22 -15.75 -15.27 9.19
CA ALA A 22 -15.18 -15.84 7.98
C ALA A 22 -15.83 -17.16 7.54
N TYR A 23 -16.21 -18.03 8.50
CA TYR A 23 -16.87 -19.31 8.22
C TYR A 23 -18.36 -19.21 7.90
N HIS A 24 -19.08 -18.29 8.54
CA HIS A 24 -20.54 -18.32 8.54
C HIS A 24 -21.21 -17.16 7.80
N ALA A 25 -20.47 -16.11 7.44
CA ALA A 25 -21.03 -14.96 6.73
C ALA A 25 -21.05 -15.17 5.20
N PRO A 26 -21.87 -14.41 4.45
CA PRO A 26 -21.82 -14.40 2.98
C PRO A 26 -20.41 -14.10 2.46
N SER A 27 -20.08 -14.63 1.28
CA SER A 27 -18.73 -14.58 0.68
C SER A 27 -18.04 -13.21 0.73
N SER A 28 -18.78 -12.12 0.48
CA SER A 28 -18.23 -10.75 0.54
C SER A 28 -17.84 -10.31 1.96
N VAL A 29 -18.61 -10.70 2.98
CA VAL A 29 -18.33 -10.43 4.39
C VAL A 29 -17.24 -11.37 4.91
N SER A 30 -17.28 -12.65 4.54
CA SER A 30 -16.24 -13.63 4.87
C SER A 30 -14.87 -13.18 4.36
N SER A 31 -14.77 -12.76 3.10
CA SER A 31 -13.50 -12.32 2.51
C SER A 31 -12.90 -11.11 3.24
N ARG A 32 -13.75 -10.18 3.71
CA ARG A 32 -13.31 -9.04 4.52
C ARG A 32 -12.88 -9.44 5.92
N ALA A 33 -13.59 -10.35 6.56
CA ALA A 33 -13.17 -10.87 7.86
C ALA A 33 -11.78 -11.49 7.76
N LEU A 34 -11.53 -12.32 6.74
CA LEU A 34 -10.21 -12.90 6.48
C LEU A 34 -9.14 -11.85 6.17
N MET A 35 -9.50 -10.83 5.40
CA MET A 35 -8.61 -9.71 5.11
C MET A 35 -8.19 -8.99 6.39
N LEU A 36 -9.12 -8.79 7.32
CA LEU A 36 -8.90 -8.09 8.58
C LEU A 36 -8.16 -8.92 9.64
N LEU A 37 -8.21 -10.26 9.57
CA LEU A 37 -7.45 -11.13 10.48
C LEU A 37 -5.95 -10.85 10.45
N ARG A 38 -5.41 -10.36 9.32
CA ARG A 38 -4.00 -9.94 9.20
C ARG A 38 -3.63 -8.78 10.13
N SER A 39 -4.61 -7.96 10.51
CA SER A 39 -4.40 -6.83 11.41
C SER A 39 -4.45 -7.26 12.88
N ILE A 40 -5.05 -8.42 13.18
CA ILE A 40 -5.16 -8.94 14.54
C ILE A 40 -3.93 -9.75 14.95
N ARG A 41 -3.33 -10.50 13.99
CA ARG A 41 -2.06 -11.22 14.17
C ARG A 41 -2.03 -12.22 15.33
N SER A 42 -3.19 -12.78 15.69
CA SER A 42 -3.26 -13.84 16.71
C SER A 42 -2.68 -15.15 16.16
N SER A 43 -1.75 -15.75 16.91
CA SER A 43 -1.23 -17.09 16.64
C SER A 43 -2.20 -18.20 17.05
N ASN A 44 -3.22 -17.92 17.86
CA ASN A 44 -4.14 -18.93 18.38
C ASN A 44 -5.14 -19.46 17.34
N ILE A 45 -5.30 -18.76 16.20
CA ILE A 45 -6.15 -19.19 15.07
C ILE A 45 -5.35 -19.83 13.92
N MET A 46 -4.07 -20.11 14.15
CA MET A 46 -3.16 -20.64 13.12
C MET A 46 -3.64 -21.96 12.50
N PRO A 47 -4.07 -22.98 13.27
CA PRO A 47 -4.58 -24.22 12.68
C PRO A 47 -5.76 -24.02 11.73
N GLU A 48 -6.67 -23.10 12.08
CA GLU A 48 -7.84 -22.78 11.27
C GLU A 48 -7.48 -21.97 10.03
N LEU A 49 -6.55 -21.01 10.15
CA LEU A 49 -6.01 -20.30 8.99
C LEU A 49 -5.28 -21.24 8.03
N GLU A 50 -4.50 -22.18 8.55
CA GLU A 50 -3.81 -23.20 7.75
C GLU A 50 -4.83 -24.07 6.99
N ALA A 51 -5.87 -24.54 7.66
CA ALA A 51 -6.95 -25.29 7.03
C ALA A 51 -7.59 -24.49 5.88
N LEU A 52 -7.84 -23.19 6.08
CA LEU A 52 -8.39 -22.30 5.05
C LEU A 52 -7.43 -22.10 3.86
N VAL A 53 -6.11 -22.03 4.08
CA VAL A 53 -5.13 -21.92 2.99
C VAL A 53 -5.17 -23.13 2.08
N PHE A 54 -5.40 -24.31 2.64
CA PHE A 54 -5.40 -25.59 1.93
C PHE A 54 -6.77 -26.09 1.47
N ASP A 55 -7.85 -25.41 1.83
CA ASP A 55 -9.20 -25.76 1.40
C ASP A 55 -9.41 -25.44 -0.09
N GLU A 56 -9.37 -26.49 -0.93
CA GLU A 56 -9.59 -26.37 -2.38
C GLU A 56 -11.04 -26.08 -2.77
N SER A 57 -11.99 -26.19 -1.84
CA SER A 57 -13.38 -25.78 -2.09
C SER A 57 -13.54 -24.26 -2.07
N LEU A 58 -12.60 -23.54 -1.44
CA LEU A 58 -12.58 -22.08 -1.41
C LEU A 58 -11.95 -21.50 -2.69
N GLY A 59 -12.46 -20.34 -3.09
CA GLY A 59 -11.83 -19.52 -4.12
C GLY A 59 -10.45 -19.01 -3.69
N ILE A 60 -9.68 -18.48 -4.64
CA ILE A 60 -8.31 -18.01 -4.39
C ILE A 60 -8.23 -16.87 -3.36
N TRP A 61 -9.23 -15.99 -3.31
CA TRP A 61 -9.21 -14.81 -2.45
C TRP A 61 -9.26 -15.15 -0.95
N PRO A 62 -10.23 -15.93 -0.44
CA PRO A 62 -10.21 -16.42 0.93
C PRO A 62 -8.88 -17.08 1.33
N ARG A 63 -8.36 -17.98 0.48
CA ARG A 63 -7.10 -18.69 0.72
C ARG A 63 -5.91 -17.74 0.79
N ARG A 64 -5.87 -16.74 -0.10
CA ARG A 64 -4.85 -15.68 -0.11
C ARG A 64 -4.92 -14.82 1.15
N TYR A 65 -6.12 -14.43 1.58
CA TYR A 65 -6.28 -13.64 2.80
C TYR A 65 -5.87 -14.44 4.04
N ALA A 66 -6.22 -15.72 4.13
CA ALA A 66 -5.74 -16.60 5.18
C ALA A 66 -4.19 -16.69 5.21
N LEU A 67 -3.55 -16.87 4.04
CA LEU A 67 -2.08 -16.88 3.96
C LEU A 67 -1.46 -15.53 4.37
N ARG A 68 -2.09 -14.40 4.02
CA ARG A 68 -1.65 -13.08 4.47
C ARG A 68 -1.81 -12.90 5.98
N ALA A 69 -2.89 -13.42 6.56
CA ALA A 69 -3.08 -13.41 8.01
C ALA A 69 -2.00 -14.25 8.72
N ILE A 70 -1.70 -15.45 8.21
CA ILE A 70 -0.56 -16.25 8.70
C ILE A 70 0.76 -15.49 8.56
N THR A 71 0.99 -14.85 7.41
CA THR A 71 2.22 -14.07 7.15
C THR A 71 2.39 -12.95 8.18
N SER A 72 1.31 -12.35 8.66
CA SER A 72 1.36 -11.24 9.60
C SER A 72 1.71 -11.65 11.05
N VAL A 73 1.64 -12.93 11.40
CA VAL A 73 2.00 -13.42 12.74
C VAL A 73 3.50 -13.25 12.99
N SER A 74 3.86 -12.83 14.20
CA SER A 74 5.24 -12.48 14.56
C SER A 74 6.17 -13.70 14.73
N SER A 75 5.63 -14.85 15.14
CA SER A 75 6.41 -16.09 15.27
C SER A 75 6.71 -16.68 13.90
N ASP A 76 7.92 -17.23 13.72
CA ASP A 76 8.27 -17.99 12.52
C ASP A 76 7.35 -19.22 12.38
N VAL A 77 6.79 -19.43 11.19
CA VAL A 77 5.84 -20.51 10.90
C VAL A 77 6.42 -21.41 9.82
N ASP A 78 6.52 -22.71 10.05
CA ASP A 78 6.94 -23.68 9.03
C ASP A 78 5.73 -24.30 8.29
N MET A 79 5.69 -24.17 6.98
CA MET A 79 4.61 -24.69 6.11
C MET A 79 5.17 -25.28 4.80
N PRO A 80 5.94 -26.38 4.85
CA PRO A 80 6.55 -26.98 3.66
C PRO A 80 5.52 -27.47 2.63
N GLN A 81 4.28 -27.70 3.04
CA GLN A 81 3.17 -28.08 2.16
C GLN A 81 2.81 -26.97 1.17
N LEU A 82 3.25 -25.72 1.38
CA LEU A 82 3.10 -24.64 0.40
C LEU A 82 3.96 -24.83 -0.85
N ALA A 83 5.02 -25.66 -0.78
CA ALA A 83 5.89 -25.96 -1.92
C ALA A 83 5.12 -26.48 -3.13
N GLN A 84 4.14 -27.38 -2.92
CA GLN A 84 3.33 -27.95 -4.00
C GLN A 84 2.42 -26.90 -4.67
N TYR A 85 1.96 -25.91 -3.91
CA TYR A 85 1.13 -24.83 -4.43
C TYR A 85 1.97 -23.84 -5.23
N MET A 86 3.17 -23.52 -4.72
CA MET A 86 4.12 -22.70 -5.45
C MET A 86 4.50 -23.38 -6.78
N GLU A 87 4.80 -24.68 -6.75
CA GLU A 87 5.09 -25.45 -7.95
C GLU A 87 3.94 -25.41 -8.96
N LYS A 88 2.69 -25.65 -8.51
CA LYS A 88 1.49 -25.54 -9.36
C LYS A 88 1.36 -24.14 -9.97
N ALA A 89 1.60 -23.08 -9.19
CA ALA A 89 1.55 -21.71 -9.66
C ALA A 89 2.64 -21.41 -10.71
N PHE A 90 3.87 -21.91 -10.54
CA PHE A 90 4.93 -21.79 -11.54
C PHE A 90 4.62 -22.57 -12.81
N ARG A 91 4.07 -23.79 -12.73
CA ARG A 91 3.66 -24.55 -13.91
C ARG A 91 2.64 -23.78 -14.74
N LEU A 92 1.61 -23.22 -14.10
CA LEU A 92 0.61 -22.38 -14.78
C LEU A 92 1.25 -21.15 -15.43
N ARG A 93 2.19 -20.49 -14.75
CA ARG A 93 2.92 -19.35 -15.31
C ARG A 93 3.79 -19.74 -16.50
N CYS A 94 4.49 -20.87 -16.43
CA CYS A 94 5.27 -21.40 -17.55
C CYS A 94 4.37 -21.72 -18.76
N ASP A 95 3.22 -22.34 -18.54
CA ASP A 95 2.28 -22.67 -19.62
C ASP A 95 1.69 -21.41 -20.25
N ALA A 96 1.43 -20.37 -19.46
CA ALA A 96 1.00 -19.07 -19.97
C ALA A 96 2.11 -18.36 -20.77
N PHE A 97 3.33 -18.35 -20.23
CA PHE A 97 4.52 -17.77 -20.86
C PHE A 97 4.78 -18.38 -22.25
N ARG A 98 4.61 -19.70 -22.40
CA ARG A 98 4.75 -20.40 -23.69
C ARG A 98 3.67 -20.04 -24.71
N LYS A 99 2.48 -19.62 -24.28
CA LYS A 99 1.33 -19.33 -25.15
C LYS A 99 1.27 -17.89 -25.63
N ILE A 100 1.95 -16.97 -24.94
CA ILE A 100 1.86 -15.54 -25.22
C ILE A 100 3.11 -15.08 -25.97
N PRO A 101 2.97 -14.36 -27.10
CA PRO A 101 4.12 -13.77 -27.78
C PRO A 101 4.90 -12.87 -26.83
N ARG A 102 6.23 -12.98 -26.82
CA ARG A 102 7.19 -12.31 -25.91
C ARG A 102 7.05 -10.78 -25.77
N HIS A 103 6.18 -10.13 -26.55
CA HIS A 103 5.98 -8.68 -26.59
C HIS A 103 4.70 -8.20 -25.89
N ARG A 104 3.95 -9.08 -25.22
CA ARG A 104 2.81 -8.66 -24.37
C ARG A 104 3.14 -8.91 -22.91
N THR A 105 3.22 -7.82 -22.15
CA THR A 105 3.31 -7.86 -20.69
C THR A 105 2.08 -8.56 -20.12
N TYR A 106 2.34 -9.53 -19.23
CA TYR A 106 1.33 -10.37 -18.60
C TYR A 106 0.64 -9.57 -17.49
N ASN A 107 -0.37 -8.78 -17.86
CA ASN A 107 -1.14 -8.03 -16.88
C ASN A 107 -2.13 -8.97 -16.16
N SER A 108 -1.88 -9.15 -14.85
CA SER A 108 -2.83 -9.56 -13.79
C SER A 108 -3.53 -10.93 -13.92
N ASP A 109 -2.78 -12.03 -14.01
CA ASP A 109 -3.37 -13.38 -13.91
C ASP A 109 -3.11 -14.05 -12.55
N PHE A 110 -4.06 -14.92 -12.18
CA PHE A 110 -4.18 -15.81 -11.00
C PHE A 110 -2.86 -16.27 -10.33
N SER A 111 -1.81 -16.56 -11.12
CA SER A 111 -0.52 -16.99 -10.60
C SER A 111 0.26 -15.89 -9.89
N ASN A 112 0.16 -14.63 -10.34
CA ASN A 112 1.00 -13.54 -9.86
C ASN A 112 0.64 -13.13 -8.44
N ASP A 113 -0.65 -13.15 -8.13
CA ASP A 113 -1.18 -12.76 -6.83
C ASP A 113 -0.87 -13.78 -5.72
N LEU A 114 -0.95 -15.08 -6.04
CA LEU A 114 -0.59 -16.15 -5.12
C LEU A 114 0.93 -16.22 -4.93
N LEU A 115 1.71 -16.16 -6.02
CA LEU A 115 3.17 -16.12 -5.94
C LEU A 115 3.69 -14.91 -5.16
N GLY A 116 3.06 -13.75 -5.32
CA GLY A 116 3.37 -12.56 -4.53
C GLY A 116 3.10 -12.76 -3.03
N SER A 117 2.02 -13.47 -2.67
CA SER A 117 1.67 -13.74 -1.27
C SER A 117 2.57 -14.82 -0.65
N LEU A 118 2.89 -15.89 -1.40
CA LEU A 118 3.86 -16.91 -0.99
C LEU A 118 5.26 -16.33 -0.81
N LYS A 119 5.68 -15.43 -1.69
CA LYS A 119 6.93 -14.66 -1.54
C LYS A 119 6.94 -13.88 -0.22
N GLY A 120 5.87 -13.13 0.06
CA GLY A 120 5.75 -12.37 1.31
C GLY A 120 5.82 -13.28 2.54
N PHE A 121 5.16 -14.44 2.48
CA PHE A 121 5.22 -15.46 3.52
C PHE A 121 6.65 -15.95 3.77
N VAL A 122 7.37 -16.40 2.72
CA VAL A 122 8.74 -16.92 2.85
C VAL A 122 9.76 -15.86 3.28
N ALA A 123 9.55 -14.61 2.85
CA ALA A 123 10.40 -13.51 3.28
C ALA A 123 10.30 -13.29 4.79
N LYS A 124 9.08 -13.38 5.34
CA LYS A 124 8.77 -13.19 6.75
C LYS A 124 9.11 -14.41 7.62
N HIS A 125 8.92 -15.61 7.10
CA HIS A 125 9.05 -16.88 7.82
C HIS A 125 10.23 -17.70 7.29
N ALA A 126 11.38 -17.57 7.95
CA ALA A 126 12.67 -18.00 7.43
C ALA A 126 12.81 -19.53 7.30
N LEU A 127 12.08 -20.30 8.12
CA LEU A 127 12.04 -21.77 8.05
C LEU A 127 11.63 -22.29 6.66
N ASN A 128 10.92 -21.48 5.88
CA ASN A 128 10.41 -21.86 4.57
C ASN A 128 11.35 -21.60 3.39
N ARG A 129 12.46 -20.90 3.65
CA ARG A 129 13.36 -20.45 2.57
C ARG A 129 14.03 -21.61 1.85
N GLU A 130 14.35 -22.69 2.56
CA GLU A 130 14.97 -23.88 1.97
C GLU A 130 14.09 -24.50 0.89
N TRP A 131 12.87 -24.92 1.22
CA TRP A 131 11.96 -25.53 0.24
C TRP A 131 11.57 -24.55 -0.87
N PHE A 132 11.47 -23.25 -0.56
CA PHE A 132 11.20 -22.21 -1.55
C PHE A 132 12.30 -22.18 -2.62
N PHE A 133 13.56 -22.18 -2.21
CA PHE A 133 14.68 -22.16 -3.14
C PHE A 133 14.87 -23.48 -3.87
N GLU A 134 14.63 -24.61 -3.21
CA GLU A 134 14.60 -25.91 -3.89
C GLU A 134 13.55 -25.93 -5.00
N MET A 135 12.36 -25.40 -4.73
CA MET A 135 11.28 -25.34 -5.71
C MET A 135 11.69 -24.43 -6.88
N LEU A 136 12.27 -23.25 -6.62
CA LEU A 136 12.73 -22.35 -7.69
C LEU A 136 13.76 -23.03 -8.61
N ASN A 137 14.66 -23.83 -8.04
CA ASN A 137 15.63 -24.62 -8.81
C ASN A 137 15.00 -25.71 -9.69
N ARG A 138 13.76 -26.14 -9.40
CA ARG A 138 13.03 -27.16 -10.20
C ARG A 138 12.26 -26.54 -11.37
N VAL A 139 12.07 -25.23 -11.40
CA VAL A 139 11.36 -24.54 -12.49
C VAL A 139 12.23 -24.54 -13.74
N GLN A 140 11.74 -25.18 -14.80
CA GLN A 140 12.52 -25.43 -16.03
C GLN A 140 12.65 -24.22 -16.96
N GLU A 141 11.93 -23.13 -16.73
CA GLU A 141 11.90 -21.94 -17.59
C GLU A 141 12.68 -20.78 -16.92
N PRO A 142 13.97 -20.57 -17.25
CA PRO A 142 14.80 -19.54 -16.61
C PRO A 142 14.22 -18.13 -16.73
N ALA A 143 13.57 -17.81 -17.85
CA ALA A 143 12.93 -16.51 -18.05
C ALA A 143 11.81 -16.24 -17.03
N VAL A 144 11.01 -17.26 -16.69
CA VAL A 144 9.92 -17.14 -15.71
C VAL A 144 10.47 -16.97 -14.29
N VAL A 145 11.52 -17.72 -13.95
CA VAL A 145 12.21 -17.57 -12.65
C VAL A 145 12.85 -16.19 -12.55
N SER A 146 13.52 -15.74 -13.61
CA SER A 146 14.15 -14.42 -13.67
C SER A 146 13.14 -13.31 -13.46
N GLU A 147 12.01 -13.33 -14.18
CA GLU A 147 10.93 -12.35 -14.01
C GLU A 147 10.41 -12.31 -12.56
N PHE A 148 10.18 -13.49 -11.96
CA PHE A 148 9.77 -13.59 -10.57
C PHE A 148 10.82 -13.02 -9.60
N LEU A 149 12.10 -13.35 -9.77
CA LEU A 149 13.18 -12.82 -8.93
C LEU A 149 13.37 -11.31 -9.10
N THR A 150 13.37 -10.83 -10.35
CA THR A 150 13.50 -9.40 -10.69
C THR A 150 12.40 -8.57 -10.07
N THR A 151 11.14 -8.99 -10.25
CA THR A 151 10.02 -8.30 -9.60
C THR A 151 10.14 -8.38 -8.08
N SER A 152 10.79 -9.38 -7.51
CA SER A 152 10.96 -9.53 -6.06
C SER A 152 11.99 -8.60 -5.44
N LEU A 153 12.99 -8.13 -6.20
CA LEU A 153 14.06 -7.27 -5.70
C LEU A 153 13.59 -5.86 -5.32
N ASN A 154 12.43 -5.41 -5.78
CA ASN A 154 11.94 -4.05 -5.51
C ASN A 154 10.86 -3.98 -4.42
N TYR A 155 10.65 -5.07 -3.67
CA TYR A 155 9.72 -5.10 -2.54
C TYR A 155 10.50 -4.96 -1.24
N GLY A 156 9.93 -4.28 -0.23
CA GLY A 156 10.50 -4.14 1.11
C GLY A 156 10.57 -5.47 1.87
N LEU A 157 11.41 -6.38 1.38
CA LEU A 157 11.73 -7.68 1.97
C LEU A 157 12.86 -7.52 2.97
N ALA A 158 13.03 -8.50 3.85
CA ALA A 158 14.21 -8.57 4.72
C ALA A 158 15.50 -8.56 3.87
N GLU A 159 16.46 -7.73 4.26
CA GLU A 159 17.70 -7.48 3.49
C GLU A 159 18.45 -8.77 3.14
N ASP A 160 18.54 -9.70 4.09
CA ASP A 160 19.21 -10.98 3.93
C ASP A 160 18.51 -11.90 2.92
N PHE A 161 17.17 -11.88 2.87
CA PHE A 161 16.40 -12.61 1.88
C PHE A 161 16.50 -11.97 0.49
N GLN A 162 16.46 -10.65 0.44
CA GLN A 162 16.61 -9.88 -0.80
C GLN A 162 17.99 -10.13 -1.43
N GLN A 163 19.05 -10.19 -0.61
CA GLN A 163 20.40 -10.53 -1.05
C GLN A 163 20.49 -11.96 -1.61
N GLN A 164 19.80 -12.93 -1.00
CA GLN A 164 19.73 -14.31 -1.53
C GLN A 164 18.99 -14.38 -2.87
N LEU A 165 17.89 -13.65 -3.03
CA LEU A 165 17.17 -13.55 -4.31
C LEU A 165 18.05 -12.91 -5.38
N PHE A 166 18.80 -11.87 -5.01
CA PHE A 166 19.73 -11.18 -5.90
C PHE A 166 20.85 -12.10 -6.38
N ASP A 167 21.55 -12.78 -5.48
CA ASP A 167 22.65 -13.69 -5.84
C ASP A 167 22.18 -14.82 -6.75
N ARG A 168 20.96 -15.32 -6.54
CA ARG A 168 20.34 -16.32 -7.42
C ARG A 168 19.99 -15.76 -8.78
N LEU A 169 19.48 -14.53 -8.86
CA LEU A 169 19.22 -13.88 -10.14
C LEU A 169 20.51 -13.69 -10.94
N LEU A 170 21.59 -13.22 -10.30
CA LEU A 170 22.90 -13.09 -10.95
C LEU A 170 23.40 -14.44 -11.49
N THR A 171 23.34 -15.48 -10.66
CA THR A 171 23.72 -16.85 -11.05
C THR A 171 22.89 -17.37 -12.23
N LEU A 172 21.58 -17.09 -12.22
CA LEU A 172 20.68 -17.52 -13.29
C LEU A 172 21.01 -16.84 -14.62
N ILE A 173 21.36 -15.55 -14.59
CA ILE A 173 21.79 -14.77 -15.75
C ILE A 173 23.18 -15.22 -16.23
N ASP A 174 24.12 -15.54 -15.33
CA ASP A 174 25.41 -16.13 -15.68
C ASP A 174 25.23 -17.44 -16.46
N GLN A 175 24.31 -18.29 -16.01
CA GLN A 175 24.02 -19.59 -16.64
C GLN A 175 23.18 -19.47 -17.91
N ASN A 176 22.37 -18.42 -18.04
CA ASN A 176 21.45 -18.23 -19.16
C ASN A 176 21.49 -16.75 -19.64
N PRO A 177 22.55 -16.30 -20.32
CA PRO A 177 22.72 -14.89 -20.67
C PRO A 177 21.56 -14.30 -21.49
N ASP A 178 20.88 -15.12 -22.29
CA ASP A 178 19.76 -14.72 -23.15
C ASP A 178 18.50 -14.26 -22.39
N ILE A 179 18.42 -14.54 -21.08
CA ILE A 179 17.29 -14.06 -20.26
C ILE A 179 17.44 -12.59 -19.88
N LEU A 180 18.62 -11.99 -20.05
CA LEU A 180 18.86 -10.60 -19.67
C LEU A 180 18.03 -9.66 -20.56
N THR A 181 17.24 -8.80 -19.93
CA THR A 181 16.42 -7.77 -20.59
C THR A 181 16.72 -6.39 -20.01
N LEU A 182 16.31 -5.32 -20.69
CA LEU A 182 16.44 -3.95 -20.15
C LEU A 182 15.67 -3.76 -18.83
N GLU A 183 14.58 -4.49 -18.61
CA GLU A 183 13.83 -4.48 -17.35
C GLU A 183 14.62 -5.09 -16.18
N ILE A 184 15.32 -6.19 -16.46
CA ILE A 184 16.22 -6.83 -15.48
C ILE A 184 17.39 -5.90 -15.19
N VAL A 185 18.02 -5.32 -16.23
CA VAL A 185 19.12 -4.35 -16.08
C VAL A 185 18.68 -3.17 -15.22
N GLN A 186 17.50 -2.61 -15.50
CA GLN A 186 16.89 -1.53 -14.71
C GLN A 186 16.70 -1.92 -13.25
N SER A 187 16.07 -3.06 -12.99
CA SER A 187 15.81 -3.50 -11.62
C SER A 187 17.11 -3.76 -10.84
N LEU A 188 18.11 -4.37 -11.48
CA LEU A 188 19.44 -4.56 -10.90
C LEU A 188 20.13 -3.21 -10.65
N SER A 189 19.98 -2.23 -11.55
CA SER A 189 20.61 -0.92 -11.39
C SER A 189 20.07 -0.10 -10.21
N TYR A 190 18.95 -0.49 -9.60
CA TYR A 190 18.42 0.14 -8.39
C TYR A 190 18.73 -0.64 -7.10
N TYR A 191 19.24 -1.88 -7.22
CA TYR A 191 19.50 -2.73 -6.07
C TYR A 191 20.98 -3.02 -5.92
N ASN A 192 21.54 -2.82 -4.72
CA ASN A 192 22.97 -3.06 -4.41
C ASN A 192 23.91 -2.51 -5.51
N LEU A 193 23.93 -1.17 -5.62
CA LEU A 193 24.52 -0.44 -6.75
C LEU A 193 25.91 -0.95 -7.14
N ASP A 194 26.83 -1.10 -6.18
CA ASP A 194 28.21 -1.47 -6.48
C ASP A 194 28.31 -2.85 -7.13
N LYS A 195 27.68 -3.86 -6.52
CA LYS A 195 27.72 -5.25 -7.01
C LYS A 195 26.95 -5.41 -8.33
N SER A 196 25.81 -4.76 -8.45
CA SER A 196 25.04 -4.73 -9.70
C SER A 196 25.82 -4.06 -10.83
N ARG A 197 26.49 -2.94 -10.55
CA ARG A 197 27.32 -2.23 -11.54
C ARG A 197 28.50 -3.09 -12.00
N GLU A 198 29.20 -3.75 -11.09
CA GLU A 198 30.27 -4.68 -11.45
C GLU A 198 29.75 -5.80 -12.38
N PHE A 199 28.64 -6.45 -11.99
CA PHE A 199 28.03 -7.52 -12.76
C PHE A 199 27.56 -7.07 -14.16
N LEU A 200 26.92 -5.89 -14.24
CA LEU A 200 26.39 -5.34 -15.48
C LEU A 200 27.49 -4.78 -16.40
N ASN A 201 28.59 -4.24 -15.84
CA ASN A 201 29.74 -3.75 -16.62
C ASN A 201 30.39 -4.86 -17.45
N ILE A 202 30.49 -6.07 -16.91
CA ILE A 202 30.99 -7.25 -17.66
C ILE A 202 30.12 -7.53 -18.91
N ARG A 203 28.85 -7.11 -18.87
CA ARG A 203 27.83 -7.34 -19.91
C ARG A 203 27.48 -6.07 -20.70
N LEU A 204 28.24 -4.99 -20.52
CA LEU A 204 27.93 -3.68 -21.08
C LEU A 204 27.68 -3.75 -22.59
N LYS A 205 28.47 -4.56 -23.32
CA LYS A 205 28.30 -4.74 -24.77
C LYS A 205 26.90 -5.27 -25.14
N SER A 206 26.42 -6.32 -24.48
CA SER A 206 25.10 -6.87 -24.74
C SER A 206 23.99 -5.88 -24.36
N ILE A 207 24.18 -5.13 -23.26
CA ILE A 207 23.25 -4.08 -22.82
C ILE A 207 23.19 -2.95 -23.85
N LEU A 208 24.32 -2.52 -24.41
CA LEU A 208 24.39 -1.54 -25.48
C LEU A 208 23.61 -2.02 -26.71
N GLU A 209 23.81 -3.27 -27.12
CA GLU A 209 23.06 -3.86 -28.24
C GLU A 209 21.55 -3.88 -27.97
N MET A 210 21.13 -4.19 -26.74
CA MET A 210 19.71 -4.10 -26.34
C MET A 210 19.18 -2.68 -26.44
N CYS A 211 19.88 -1.68 -25.90
CA CYS A 211 19.48 -0.27 -25.97
C CYS A 211 19.37 0.22 -27.43
N LEU A 212 20.30 -0.18 -28.30
CA LEU A 212 20.33 0.23 -29.70
C LEU A 212 19.21 -0.39 -30.55
N ASN A 213 18.73 -1.57 -30.14
CA ASN A 213 17.65 -2.30 -30.80
C ASN A 213 16.27 -2.05 -30.17
N SER A 214 16.22 -1.48 -28.97
CA SER A 214 14.96 -1.08 -28.34
C SER A 214 14.34 0.10 -29.10
N PRO A 215 13.00 0.22 -29.13
CA PRO A 215 12.36 1.48 -29.48
C PRO A 215 12.95 2.64 -28.66
N ARG A 216 12.76 3.87 -29.15
CA ARG A 216 13.03 5.06 -28.33
C ARG A 216 11.98 5.16 -27.23
N ASP A 217 12.13 4.32 -26.22
CA ASP A 217 11.32 4.28 -25.02
C ASP A 217 12.05 4.96 -23.86
N THR A 218 11.32 5.17 -22.76
CA THR A 218 11.84 5.81 -21.56
C THR A 218 12.83 4.93 -20.79
N GLN A 219 12.88 3.62 -21.06
CA GLN A 219 13.58 2.67 -20.21
C GLN A 219 15.09 2.76 -20.37
N TRP A 220 15.60 2.72 -21.61
CA TRP A 220 17.04 2.86 -21.82
C TRP A 220 17.53 4.30 -21.60
N LEU A 221 16.68 5.30 -21.83
CA LEU A 221 17.00 6.71 -21.54
C LEU A 221 17.23 6.91 -20.04
N MET A 222 16.36 6.33 -19.21
CA MET A 222 16.50 6.36 -17.76
C MET A 222 17.74 5.61 -17.28
N LEU A 223 18.01 4.42 -17.84
CA LEU A 223 19.24 3.67 -17.57
C LEU A 223 20.50 4.48 -17.89
N ALA A 224 20.53 5.15 -19.05
CA ALA A 224 21.65 5.99 -19.47
C ALA A 224 21.71 7.30 -18.68
N ASP A 225 20.60 7.76 -18.11
CA ASP A 225 20.60 8.90 -17.20
C ASP A 225 21.34 8.53 -15.90
N ASP A 226 21.00 7.38 -15.32
CA ASP A 226 21.52 6.91 -14.03
C ASP A 226 22.89 6.20 -14.13
N TRP A 227 23.37 5.87 -15.34
CA TRP A 227 24.60 5.09 -15.58
C TRP A 227 25.57 5.80 -16.54
N GLY A 228 26.61 6.44 -15.98
CA GLY A 228 27.59 7.23 -16.74
C GLY A 228 28.34 6.44 -17.82
N GLU A 229 28.83 5.23 -17.51
CA GLU A 229 29.59 4.42 -18.47
C GLU A 229 28.71 3.96 -19.65
N LEU A 230 27.45 3.58 -19.39
CA LEU A 230 26.49 3.26 -20.45
C LEU A 230 26.19 4.47 -21.32
N ARG A 231 26.00 5.65 -20.70
CA ARG A 231 25.81 6.92 -21.40
C ARG A 231 26.96 7.22 -22.36
N GLU A 232 28.20 7.13 -21.88
CA GLU A 232 29.39 7.43 -22.67
C GLU A 232 29.51 6.53 -23.89
N GLU A 233 29.34 5.22 -23.73
CA GLU A 233 29.42 4.29 -24.87
C GLU A 233 28.23 4.43 -25.84
N LEU A 234 27.02 4.70 -25.34
CA LEU A 234 25.87 5.00 -26.20
C LEU A 234 26.10 6.24 -27.07
N VAL A 235 26.61 7.32 -26.48
CA VAL A 235 26.91 8.58 -27.18
C VAL A 235 28.05 8.40 -28.19
N LYS A 236 29.05 7.59 -27.85
CA LYS A 236 30.15 7.28 -28.76
C LYS A 236 29.68 6.52 -30.01
N ILE A 237 28.71 5.60 -29.86
CA ILE A 237 28.14 4.84 -30.99
C ILE A 237 27.14 5.69 -31.79
N LYS A 238 26.29 6.45 -31.10
CA LYS A 238 25.27 7.34 -31.68
C LYS A 238 25.31 8.72 -31.01
N PRO A 239 26.10 9.67 -31.54
CA PRO A 239 26.26 11.00 -30.94
C PRO A 239 24.94 11.76 -30.71
N GLU A 240 23.92 11.50 -31.53
CA GLU A 240 22.59 12.08 -31.37
C GLU A 240 21.90 11.69 -30.05
N PHE A 241 22.33 10.61 -29.38
CA PHE A 241 21.78 10.20 -28.08
C PHE A 241 22.16 11.17 -26.95
N ALA A 242 23.23 11.94 -27.09
CA ALA A 242 23.62 12.93 -26.07
C ALA A 242 22.51 13.96 -25.84
N ALA A 243 21.91 14.47 -26.92
CA ALA A 243 20.80 15.41 -26.85
C ALA A 243 19.54 14.76 -26.27
N LEU A 244 19.21 13.53 -26.68
CA LEU A 244 18.03 12.82 -26.18
C LEU A 244 18.10 12.54 -24.67
N ILE A 245 19.27 12.13 -24.17
CA ILE A 245 19.46 11.87 -22.74
C ILE A 245 19.37 13.19 -21.97
N ALA A 246 20.03 14.25 -22.43
CA ALA A 246 19.95 15.57 -21.80
C ALA A 246 18.51 16.12 -21.75
N ASP A 247 17.77 16.00 -22.85
CA ASP A 247 16.36 16.40 -22.93
C ASP A 247 15.51 15.58 -21.95
N TYR A 248 15.77 14.28 -21.80
CA TYR A 248 15.08 13.43 -20.85
C TYR A 248 15.33 13.88 -19.40
N SER A 249 16.59 14.06 -19.00
CA SER A 249 16.96 14.50 -17.65
C SER A 249 16.36 15.87 -17.31
N GLN A 250 16.44 16.82 -18.25
CA GLN A 250 15.86 18.15 -18.08
C GLN A 250 14.34 18.11 -17.94
N ASN A 251 13.66 17.26 -18.72
CA ASN A 251 12.21 17.09 -18.61
C ASN A 251 11.82 16.43 -17.28
N LEU A 252 12.57 15.45 -16.78
CA LEU A 252 12.32 14.85 -15.47
C LEU A 252 12.51 15.85 -14.33
N GLU A 253 13.63 16.59 -14.35
CA GLU A 253 13.91 17.61 -13.33
C GLU A 253 12.87 18.73 -13.36
N LYS A 254 12.51 19.21 -14.55
CA LYS A 254 11.43 20.17 -14.74
C LYS A 254 10.11 19.65 -14.16
N GLN A 255 9.71 18.42 -14.48
CA GLN A 255 8.49 17.82 -13.93
C GLN A 255 8.53 17.67 -12.40
N ARG A 256 9.68 17.29 -11.82
CA ARG A 256 9.85 17.20 -10.36
C ARG A 256 9.72 18.57 -9.71
N ASN A 257 10.41 19.58 -10.25
CA ASN A 257 10.38 20.95 -9.74
C ASN A 257 8.98 21.57 -9.91
N GLU A 258 8.32 21.38 -11.04
CA GLU A 258 6.94 21.83 -11.28
C GLU A 258 5.97 21.17 -10.31
N ARG A 259 6.08 19.85 -10.05
CA ARG A 259 5.26 19.15 -9.07
C ARG A 259 5.49 19.66 -7.65
N GLN A 260 6.75 19.87 -7.25
CA GLN A 260 7.07 20.39 -5.91
C GLN A 260 6.59 21.84 -5.73
N LEU A 261 6.84 22.71 -6.71
CA LEU A 261 6.41 24.10 -6.69
C LEU A 261 4.88 24.18 -6.68
N SER A 262 4.20 23.39 -7.52
CA SER A 262 2.74 23.32 -7.56
C SER A 262 2.16 22.85 -6.23
N LYS A 263 2.75 21.84 -5.57
CA LYS A 263 2.33 21.41 -4.24
C LYS A 263 2.50 22.51 -3.19
N GLN A 264 3.66 23.15 -3.15
CA GLN A 264 3.93 24.24 -2.19
C GLN A 264 2.98 25.44 -2.40
N GLN A 265 2.79 25.85 -3.65
CA GLN A 265 1.86 26.92 -4.00
C GLN A 265 0.42 26.54 -3.63
N ALA A 266 -0.02 25.31 -3.92
CA ALA A 266 -1.35 24.84 -3.56
C ALA A 266 -1.57 24.82 -2.04
N SER A 267 -0.59 24.40 -1.24
CA SER A 267 -0.63 24.47 0.22
C SER A 267 -0.79 25.91 0.73
N GLN A 268 -0.01 26.84 0.18
CA GLN A 268 -0.06 28.23 0.58
C GLN A 268 -1.41 28.88 0.23
N VAL A 269 -1.86 28.72 -1.02
CA VAL A 269 -3.14 29.27 -1.50
C VAL A 269 -4.29 28.72 -0.65
N ALA A 270 -4.28 27.43 -0.33
CA ALA A 270 -5.28 26.83 0.54
C ALA A 270 -5.29 27.40 1.95
N ARG A 271 -4.12 27.59 2.58
CA ARG A 271 -4.01 28.22 3.90
C ARG A 271 -4.50 29.66 3.92
N GLU A 272 -4.38 30.36 2.80
CA GLU A 272 -4.85 31.73 2.64
C GLU A 272 -6.34 31.83 2.30
N SER A 273 -6.98 30.71 1.93
CA SER A 273 -8.40 30.67 1.56
C SER A 273 -9.33 31.11 2.71
N PRO A 274 -10.47 31.75 2.41
CA PRO A 274 -11.48 32.09 3.41
C PRO A 274 -11.97 30.87 4.19
N ALA A 275 -12.12 29.73 3.52
CA ALA A 275 -12.58 28.47 4.11
C ALA A 275 -11.61 27.94 5.17
N TYR A 276 -10.31 27.87 4.86
CA TYR A 276 -9.31 27.42 5.83
C TYR A 276 -9.21 28.39 7.01
N LYS A 277 -9.18 29.71 6.76
CA LYS A 277 -9.14 30.73 7.81
C LYS A 277 -10.35 30.65 8.75
N LEU A 278 -11.55 30.41 8.22
CA LEU A 278 -12.75 30.18 9.03
C LEU A 278 -12.59 28.96 9.93
N LEU A 279 -12.22 27.81 9.37
CA LEU A 279 -12.06 26.56 10.14
C LEU A 279 -10.96 26.69 11.21
N LEU A 280 -9.83 27.31 10.86
CA LEU A 280 -8.74 27.58 11.80
C LEU A 280 -9.18 28.52 12.92
N LYS A 281 -9.93 29.58 12.61
CA LYS A 281 -10.48 30.49 13.63
C LYS A 281 -11.41 29.76 14.59
N LEU A 282 -12.31 28.92 14.08
CA LEU A 282 -13.21 28.11 14.91
C LEU A 282 -12.43 27.12 15.77
N TYR A 283 -11.39 26.48 15.22
CA TYR A 283 -10.52 25.57 15.94
C TYR A 283 -9.77 26.27 17.08
N GLU A 284 -9.14 27.42 16.83
CA GLU A 284 -8.41 28.16 17.87
C GLU A 284 -9.37 28.71 18.95
N ALA A 285 -10.58 29.13 18.58
CA ALA A 285 -11.60 29.52 19.56
C ALA A 285 -12.02 28.31 20.43
N ALA A 286 -12.33 27.16 19.82
CA ALA A 286 -12.67 25.94 20.53
C ALA A 286 -11.52 25.43 21.42
N LYS A 287 -10.27 25.55 20.96
CA LYS A 287 -9.08 25.22 21.75
C LYS A 287 -8.97 26.11 22.99
N ASN A 288 -9.51 27.33 22.96
CA ASN A 288 -9.63 28.26 24.07
C ASN A 288 -11.00 28.18 24.78
N ASP A 289 -11.59 26.99 24.81
CA ASP A 289 -12.81 26.64 25.57
C ASP A 289 -14.11 27.32 25.09
N ASP A 290 -14.15 27.84 23.85
CA ASP A 290 -15.39 28.26 23.21
C ASP A 290 -16.18 27.06 22.66
N TYR A 291 -17.12 26.56 23.48
CA TYR A 291 -18.00 25.46 23.10
C TYR A 291 -18.87 25.78 21.87
N SER A 292 -19.23 27.04 21.64
CA SER A 292 -20.04 27.42 20.48
C SER A 292 -19.25 27.22 19.19
N ALA A 293 -17.97 27.61 19.19
CA ALA A 293 -17.07 27.37 18.06
C ALA A 293 -16.87 25.85 17.79
N TYR A 294 -16.74 25.04 18.85
CA TYR A 294 -16.72 23.58 18.72
C TYR A 294 -18.01 23.03 18.10
N ASP A 295 -19.19 23.51 18.53
CA ASP A 295 -20.46 23.06 17.95
C ASP A 295 -20.59 23.46 16.47
N VAL A 296 -20.08 24.64 16.06
CA VAL A 296 -20.00 25.00 14.63
C VAL A 296 -19.14 24.00 13.86
N LEU A 297 -17.92 23.69 14.33
CA LEU A 297 -17.05 22.68 13.70
C LEU A 297 -17.74 21.32 13.60
N ARG A 298 -18.39 20.88 14.68
CA ARG A 298 -19.14 19.63 14.73
C ARG A 298 -20.29 19.60 13.71
N ARG A 299 -21.01 20.72 13.55
CA ARG A 299 -22.08 20.87 12.56
C ARG A 299 -21.53 20.82 11.13
N ILE A 300 -20.40 21.48 10.88
CA ILE A 300 -19.70 21.44 9.58
C ILE A 300 -19.37 19.99 9.25
N ALA A 301 -18.62 19.28 10.10
CA ALA A 301 -18.18 17.91 9.80
C ALA A 301 -19.33 16.90 9.57
N LYS A 302 -20.38 16.96 10.41
CA LYS A 302 -21.47 15.95 10.40
C LYS A 302 -22.55 16.15 9.34
N ARG A 303 -22.78 17.37 8.85
CA ARG A 303 -23.91 17.63 7.96
C ARG A 303 -23.64 17.10 6.55
N GLY A 304 -24.34 16.03 6.16
CA GLY A 304 -24.15 15.36 4.88
C GLY A 304 -24.43 16.17 3.60
N ARG A 305 -24.98 17.39 3.72
CA ARG A 305 -25.20 18.31 2.59
C ARG A 305 -24.10 19.37 2.44
N GLU A 306 -23.15 19.43 3.36
CA GLU A 306 -22.05 20.38 3.29
C GLU A 306 -20.96 19.89 2.35
N ASP A 307 -20.15 20.83 1.88
CA ASP A 307 -19.02 20.56 1.00
C ASP A 307 -18.05 19.57 1.65
N ILE A 308 -17.73 18.47 0.95
CA ILE A 308 -16.89 17.38 1.49
C ILE A 308 -15.52 17.89 1.94
N ARG A 309 -14.96 18.90 1.26
CA ARG A 309 -13.65 19.48 1.60
C ARG A 309 -13.69 20.20 2.94
N LEU A 310 -14.71 21.01 3.17
CA LEU A 310 -14.96 21.66 4.48
C LEU A 310 -15.18 20.61 5.58
N ARG A 311 -15.96 19.57 5.27
CA ARG A 311 -16.25 18.51 6.24
C ARG A 311 -15.00 17.72 6.62
N ALA A 312 -14.13 17.41 5.67
CA ALA A 312 -12.88 16.68 5.91
C ALA A 312 -11.92 17.50 6.79
N VAL A 313 -11.63 18.74 6.42
CA VAL A 313 -10.75 19.60 7.23
C VAL A 313 -11.38 19.97 8.58
N GLY A 314 -12.71 20.11 8.64
CA GLY A 314 -13.42 20.23 9.91
C GLY A 314 -13.27 18.98 10.80
N THR A 315 -13.27 17.79 10.21
CA THR A 315 -13.05 16.51 10.91
C THR A 315 -11.63 16.40 11.45
N TYR A 316 -10.63 16.81 10.66
CA TYR A 316 -9.24 16.95 11.12
C TYR A 316 -9.16 17.79 12.40
N PHE A 317 -9.74 19.00 12.39
CA PHE A 317 -9.73 19.89 13.57
C PHE A 317 -10.50 19.31 14.76
N ILE A 318 -11.62 18.61 14.54
CA ILE A 318 -12.32 17.88 15.61
C ILE A 318 -11.41 16.81 16.24
N GLY A 319 -10.62 16.12 15.42
CA GLY A 319 -9.59 15.17 15.85
C GLY A 319 -8.59 15.81 16.80
N GLN A 320 -8.03 16.96 16.43
CA GLN A 320 -7.06 17.71 17.25
C GLN A 320 -7.64 18.20 18.59
N LEU A 321 -8.98 18.30 18.71
CA LEU A 321 -9.69 18.77 19.91
C LEU A 321 -10.14 17.63 20.85
N SER A 322 -9.87 16.37 20.50
CA SER A 322 -10.33 15.20 21.25
C SER A 322 -9.93 15.13 22.73
N PRO A 323 -8.82 15.72 23.22
CA PRO A 323 -8.54 15.70 24.65
C PRO A 323 -9.50 16.57 25.48
N LYS A 324 -10.22 17.51 24.85
CA LYS A 324 -11.05 18.52 25.52
C LYS A 324 -12.56 18.29 25.38
N TYR A 325 -13.00 17.69 24.29
CA TYR A 325 -14.42 17.57 23.94
C TYR A 325 -14.82 16.11 23.71
N ASP A 326 -16.13 15.84 23.61
CA ASP A 326 -16.68 14.53 23.19
C ASP A 326 -16.48 14.28 21.68
N SER A 327 -15.27 14.55 21.17
CA SER A 327 -14.90 14.39 19.76
C SER A 327 -14.87 12.91 19.37
N LEU A 328 -14.52 12.01 20.29
CA LEU A 328 -14.41 10.57 20.00
C LEU A 328 -15.71 9.99 19.44
N LYS A 329 -16.86 10.28 20.06
CA LYS A 329 -18.17 9.82 19.53
C LYS A 329 -18.49 10.41 18.16
N VAL A 330 -18.04 11.63 17.90
CA VAL A 330 -18.21 12.27 16.58
C VAL A 330 -17.35 11.57 15.54
N LEU A 331 -16.07 11.31 15.85
CA LEU A 331 -15.14 10.64 14.95
C LEU A 331 -15.57 9.18 14.68
N GLN A 332 -15.98 8.44 15.71
CA GLN A 332 -16.54 7.08 15.58
C GLN A 332 -17.79 7.04 14.68
N PHE A 333 -18.62 8.08 14.73
CA PHE A 333 -19.75 8.22 13.81
C PHE A 333 -19.28 8.50 12.38
N LEU A 334 -18.33 9.43 12.21
CA LEU A 334 -17.86 9.87 10.89
C LEU A 334 -17.09 8.76 10.15
N VAL A 335 -16.25 7.98 10.82
CA VAL A 335 -15.51 6.88 10.18
C VAL A 335 -16.45 5.80 9.62
N LYS A 336 -17.63 5.60 10.25
CA LYS A 336 -18.68 4.66 9.81
C LYS A 336 -19.60 5.26 8.74
N TYR A 337 -20.02 6.52 8.91
CA TYR A 337 -21.15 7.13 8.19
C TYR A 337 -20.82 8.49 7.56
N ALA A 338 -19.61 8.64 7.03
CA ALA A 338 -19.15 9.90 6.46
C ALA A 338 -20.01 10.45 5.30
N ASN A 339 -20.59 9.59 4.45
CA ASN A 339 -21.30 9.99 3.23
C ASN A 339 -20.48 11.00 2.40
N ASP A 340 -19.26 10.59 2.02
CA ASP A 340 -18.21 11.44 1.46
C ASP A 340 -17.74 10.98 0.07
N ASP A 341 -18.69 10.67 -0.81
CA ASP A 341 -18.43 10.40 -2.23
C ASP A 341 -17.98 11.70 -2.94
N TRP A 342 -16.67 11.85 -3.11
CA TRP A 342 -16.04 13.05 -3.68
C TRP A 342 -15.61 12.87 -5.14
N GLY A 343 -16.50 12.39 -6.01
CA GLY A 343 -16.30 12.37 -7.47
C GLY A 343 -14.96 11.74 -7.89
N ASP A 344 -14.10 12.51 -8.56
CA ASP A 344 -12.78 12.05 -9.04
C ASP A 344 -11.80 11.66 -7.90
N TYR A 345 -12.07 12.08 -6.66
CA TYR A 345 -11.33 11.72 -5.45
C TYR A 345 -12.14 10.83 -4.51
N SER A 346 -13.25 10.25 -4.98
CA SER A 346 -14.08 9.27 -4.25
C SER A 346 -13.27 8.08 -3.71
N GLN A 347 -12.10 7.83 -4.31
CA GLN A 347 -11.14 6.82 -3.87
C GLN A 347 -10.62 7.06 -2.44
N HIS A 348 -10.62 8.28 -1.91
CA HIS A 348 -9.96 8.53 -0.62
C HIS A 348 -10.89 8.66 0.59
N SER A 349 -12.20 8.76 0.39
CA SER A 349 -13.19 9.07 1.44
C SER A 349 -12.62 10.03 2.52
N PRO A 350 -12.41 11.31 2.16
CA PRO A 350 -11.64 12.27 2.96
C PRO A 350 -12.04 12.37 4.43
N ILE A 351 -13.35 12.34 4.71
CA ILE A 351 -13.87 12.49 6.06
C ILE A 351 -13.55 11.23 6.87
N ARG A 352 -13.69 10.05 6.26
CA ARG A 352 -13.34 8.78 6.90
C ARG A 352 -11.85 8.67 7.16
N TYR A 353 -11.02 9.14 6.23
CA TYR A 353 -9.58 9.18 6.43
C TYR A 353 -9.23 9.99 7.68
N GLU A 354 -9.70 11.23 7.74
CA GLU A 354 -9.44 12.14 8.87
C GLU A 354 -9.99 11.60 10.19
N ALA A 355 -11.18 11.00 10.17
CA ALA A 355 -11.76 10.39 11.35
C ALA A 355 -10.97 9.16 11.83
N GLY A 356 -10.57 8.27 10.91
CA GLY A 356 -9.84 7.05 11.23
C GLY A 356 -8.43 7.32 11.74
N GLU A 357 -7.72 8.25 11.10
CA GLU A 357 -6.40 8.69 11.55
C GLU A 357 -6.48 9.41 12.91
N ALA A 358 -7.46 10.28 13.13
CA ALA A 358 -7.63 10.88 14.45
C ALA A 358 -7.90 9.81 15.53
N LEU A 359 -8.77 8.84 15.23
CA LEU A 359 -9.08 7.73 16.14
C LEU A 359 -7.87 6.86 16.46
N SER A 360 -6.97 6.62 15.52
CA SER A 360 -5.76 5.82 15.78
C SER A 360 -4.81 6.45 16.80
N HIS A 361 -4.96 7.74 17.13
CA HIS A 361 -4.20 8.37 18.20
C HIS A 361 -4.85 8.22 19.59
N HIS A 362 -5.99 7.52 19.69
CA HIS A 362 -6.75 7.32 20.92
C HIS A 362 -6.99 5.83 21.19
N PRO A 363 -5.98 5.09 21.65
CA PRO A 363 -6.10 3.66 21.89
C PRO A 363 -7.09 3.38 23.02
N ALA A 364 -8.25 2.87 22.63
CA ALA A 364 -9.30 2.42 23.54
C ALA A 364 -10.10 1.29 22.87
N ALA A 365 -10.61 0.37 23.68
CA ALA A 365 -11.45 -0.75 23.22
C ALA A 365 -12.60 -0.27 22.30
N GLU A 366 -13.36 0.74 22.73
CA GLU A 366 -14.48 1.30 21.97
C GLU A 366 -14.07 1.94 20.62
N VAL A 367 -12.82 2.43 20.52
CA VAL A 367 -12.27 2.97 19.28
C VAL A 367 -11.91 1.84 18.33
N TRP A 368 -11.22 0.81 18.82
CA TRP A 368 -10.93 -0.40 18.05
C TRP A 368 -12.23 -1.02 17.51
N GLU A 369 -13.24 -1.23 18.36
CA GLU A 369 -14.55 -1.77 17.96
C GLU A 369 -15.21 -0.91 16.86
N SER A 370 -15.05 0.41 16.95
CA SER A 370 -15.59 1.33 15.95
C SER A 370 -14.88 1.26 14.61
N LEU A 371 -13.57 1.02 14.60
CA LEU A 371 -12.81 0.80 13.36
C LEU A 371 -13.18 -0.54 12.71
N ILE A 372 -13.32 -1.61 13.49
CA ILE A 372 -13.82 -2.91 13.00
C ILE A 372 -15.21 -2.75 12.37
N ASP A 373 -16.15 -2.12 13.08
CA ASP A 373 -17.49 -1.84 12.55
C ASP A 373 -17.43 -1.04 11.24
N ALA A 374 -16.60 0.02 11.19
CA ALA A 374 -16.47 0.87 10.01
C ALA A 374 -15.97 0.11 8.78
N PHE A 375 -15.07 -0.85 8.99
CA PHE A 375 -14.53 -1.72 7.95
C PHE A 375 -15.64 -2.57 7.29
N PHE A 376 -16.64 -3.01 8.04
CA PHE A 376 -17.75 -3.81 7.51
C PHE A 376 -18.92 -2.96 6.97
N VAL A 377 -19.27 -1.86 7.65
CA VAL A 377 -20.47 -1.07 7.35
C VAL A 377 -20.33 -0.27 6.04
N ASN A 378 -19.18 0.34 5.80
CA ASN A 378 -18.93 1.12 4.59
C ASN A 378 -17.63 0.66 3.94
N PRO A 379 -17.66 -0.43 3.18
CA PRO A 379 -16.46 -1.01 2.61
C PRO A 379 -15.98 -0.20 1.41
N SER A 380 -14.96 0.62 1.62
CA SER A 380 -14.18 1.19 0.52
C SER A 380 -12.88 0.40 0.41
N ASN A 381 -12.65 -0.25 -0.72
CA ASN A 381 -11.41 -0.99 -0.98
C ASN A 381 -10.18 -0.07 -0.92
N GLU A 382 -10.36 1.20 -1.23
CA GLU A 382 -9.28 2.18 -1.30
C GLU A 382 -8.79 2.66 0.07
N LEU A 383 -9.65 2.58 1.10
CA LEU A 383 -9.27 2.84 2.49
C LEU A 383 -8.89 1.57 3.25
N SER A 384 -8.93 0.39 2.61
CA SER A 384 -8.72 -0.86 3.33
C SER A 384 -7.33 -0.94 3.94
N SER A 385 -6.29 -0.46 3.24
CA SER A 385 -4.92 -0.43 3.75
C SER A 385 -4.79 0.47 4.99
N PHE A 386 -5.32 1.69 4.96
CA PHE A 386 -5.27 2.59 6.11
C PHE A 386 -6.07 2.05 7.30
N MET A 387 -7.26 1.50 7.06
CA MET A 387 -8.04 0.88 8.13
C MET A 387 -7.34 -0.34 8.72
N GLU A 388 -6.73 -1.17 7.88
CA GLU A 388 -5.91 -2.30 8.33
C GLU A 388 -4.74 -1.83 9.19
N ASP A 389 -4.04 -0.76 8.80
CA ASP A 389 -2.92 -0.18 9.56
C ASP A 389 -3.40 0.37 10.92
N TRP A 390 -4.48 1.17 10.94
CA TRP A 390 -5.04 1.68 12.19
C TRP A 390 -5.52 0.56 13.12
N ILE A 391 -6.20 -0.45 12.59
CA ILE A 391 -6.67 -1.60 13.39
C ILE A 391 -5.48 -2.42 13.90
N THR A 392 -4.43 -2.57 13.10
CA THR A 392 -3.18 -3.24 13.50
C THR A 392 -2.54 -2.53 14.67
N GLU A 393 -2.35 -1.21 14.56
CA GLU A 393 -1.78 -0.38 15.61
C GLU A 393 -2.60 -0.45 16.90
N MET A 394 -3.94 -0.32 16.80
CA MET A 394 -4.82 -0.41 17.95
C MET A 394 -4.78 -1.80 18.61
N THR A 395 -4.73 -2.85 17.79
CA THR A 395 -4.63 -4.23 18.28
C THR A 395 -3.33 -4.43 19.07
N ASP A 396 -2.21 -3.89 18.61
CA ASP A 396 -0.93 -3.97 19.35
C ASP A 396 -0.97 -3.24 20.67
N ILE A 397 -1.38 -1.97 20.65
CA ILE A 397 -1.40 -1.14 21.85
C ILE A 397 -2.32 -1.76 22.91
N LEU A 398 -3.52 -2.21 22.51
CA LEU A 398 -4.48 -2.83 23.43
C LEU A 398 -4.03 -4.21 23.93
N SER A 399 -3.15 -4.91 23.18
CA SER A 399 -2.58 -6.20 23.57
C SER A 399 -1.27 -6.07 24.36
N GLY A 400 -0.74 -4.85 24.52
CA GLY A 400 0.54 -4.60 25.17
C GLY A 400 1.77 -4.96 24.33
N GLU A 401 1.64 -5.09 23.01
CA GLU A 401 2.77 -5.31 22.11
C GLU A 401 3.44 -3.99 21.71
N GLN A 402 4.72 -4.07 21.31
CA GLN A 402 5.45 -2.91 20.81
C GLN A 402 4.88 -2.47 19.46
N ARG A 403 4.66 -1.16 19.31
CA ARG A 403 4.21 -0.56 18.06
C ARG A 403 5.30 -0.70 16.99
N ASN A 404 4.93 -1.22 15.82
CA ASN A 404 5.72 -1.05 14.61
C ASN A 404 5.29 0.25 13.94
N ASP A 405 6.16 1.26 13.93
CA ASP A 405 5.88 2.62 13.44
C ASP A 405 5.85 2.74 11.89
N GLU A 406 5.70 1.63 11.15
CA GLU A 406 5.76 1.60 9.67
C GLU A 406 4.43 1.90 8.97
N GLY A 407 3.43 2.43 9.68
CA GLY A 407 2.09 2.69 9.13
C GLY A 407 2.08 3.72 8.00
N ASN A 408 1.18 3.55 7.03
CA ASN A 408 0.98 4.53 5.98
C ASN A 408 0.29 5.78 6.56
N THR A 409 1.02 6.89 6.67
CA THR A 409 0.43 8.19 7.02
C THR A 409 0.59 9.17 5.87
N TRP A 410 -0.45 9.97 5.62
CA TRP A 410 -0.33 11.11 4.73
C TRP A 410 0.06 12.33 5.52
N ASP A 411 1.15 12.96 5.09
CA ASP A 411 1.46 14.32 5.51
C ASP A 411 0.24 15.22 5.25
N VAL A 412 -0.19 15.94 6.29
CA VAL A 412 -1.33 16.86 6.27
C VAL A 412 -1.20 17.85 5.12
N GLU A 413 0.01 18.34 4.86
CA GLU A 413 0.28 19.31 3.81
C GLU A 413 0.14 18.74 2.39
N ASN A 414 0.06 17.42 2.26
CA ASN A 414 -0.08 16.72 0.97
C ASN A 414 -1.51 16.19 0.74
N ARG A 415 -2.46 16.48 1.64
CA ARG A 415 -3.84 15.97 1.54
C ARG A 415 -4.65 16.76 0.50
N PRO A 416 -5.22 16.12 -0.54
CA PRO A 416 -5.91 16.82 -1.62
C PRO A 416 -7.07 17.74 -1.16
N TRP A 417 -7.82 17.33 -0.14
CA TRP A 417 -8.95 18.11 0.38
C TRP A 417 -8.54 19.37 1.13
N PHE A 418 -7.30 19.46 1.65
CA PHE A 418 -6.77 20.72 2.19
C PHE A 418 -6.54 21.71 1.07
N HIS A 419 -5.88 21.29 -0.02
CA HIS A 419 -5.63 22.15 -1.18
C HIS A 419 -6.94 22.66 -1.81
N ALA A 420 -7.93 21.78 -1.92
CA ALA A 420 -9.19 22.09 -2.55
C ALA A 420 -10.07 23.10 -1.76
N LEU A 421 -9.72 23.45 -0.52
CA LEU A 421 -10.40 24.54 0.20
C LEU A 421 -10.24 25.90 -0.48
N ALA A 422 -9.18 26.08 -1.29
CA ALA A 422 -8.96 27.28 -2.08
C ALA A 422 -10.11 27.60 -3.07
N GLU A 423 -10.89 26.59 -3.45
CA GLU A 423 -11.97 26.70 -4.42
C GLU A 423 -13.33 27.05 -3.79
N ILE A 424 -13.38 27.26 -2.47
CA ILE A 424 -14.63 27.55 -1.76
C ILE A 424 -14.76 29.05 -1.55
N ASP A 425 -15.73 29.64 -2.24
CA ASP A 425 -16.03 31.06 -2.18
C ASP A 425 -16.56 31.48 -0.81
N GLU A 426 -16.27 32.73 -0.42
CA GLU A 426 -16.69 33.31 0.86
C GLU A 426 -18.22 33.33 1.02
N GLU A 427 -18.97 33.51 -0.07
CA GLU A 427 -20.44 33.47 -0.07
C GLU A 427 -20.99 32.12 0.43
N ALA A 428 -20.31 31.02 0.09
CA ALA A 428 -20.69 29.68 0.54
C ALA A 428 -20.48 29.49 2.05
N LEU A 429 -19.65 30.34 2.67
CA LEU A 429 -19.27 30.27 4.09
C LEU A 429 -20.16 31.13 5.00
N VAL A 430 -20.94 32.06 4.45
CA VAL A 430 -21.76 33.02 5.22
C VAL A 430 -22.67 32.32 6.24
N LYS A 431 -23.19 31.14 5.90
CA LYS A 431 -24.02 30.30 6.79
C LYS A 431 -23.32 29.79 8.06
N TYR A 432 -22.00 29.91 8.15
CA TYR A 432 -21.19 29.52 9.30
C TYR A 432 -20.59 30.71 10.05
N ALA A 433 -20.67 31.92 9.49
CA ALA A 433 -20.07 33.12 10.07
C ALA A 433 -20.85 33.67 11.29
N ASN A 434 -22.11 33.24 11.46
CA ASN A 434 -22.98 33.62 12.58
C ASN A 434 -23.46 32.35 13.32
N PRO A 435 -22.76 31.92 14.40
CA PRO A 435 -23.02 30.69 15.14
C PRO A 435 -24.46 30.48 15.61
#